data_AF-A0A076HIL7-F1
#
_entry.id   AF-A0A076HIL7-F1
#
_cell.length_a   1.000
_cell.length_b   1.000
_cell.length_c   1.000
_cell.angle_alpha   90.00
_cell.angle_beta   90.00
_cell.angle_gamma   90.00
#
_symmetry.space_group_name_H-M   'P 1'
#
loop_
_entity.id
_entity.type
_entity.pdbx_description
1 polymer ?
#
loop_
_entity_poly.entity_id
_entity_poly.type
_entity_poly.pdbx_seq_one_letter_code
_entity_poly.pdbx_strand_id
1 'polypeptide(L)' 'MSTFNGWANHATWNIALWMGNEESLTVLARRIARGGGNYKDLADVLLHSFGKVQTPDGVSFMDPALDIAALNECMEDL' A
#
# COMPACT_ATOMS: atom_id res chain seq x y z
N MET A 1 15.94 13.48 -11.40
CA MET A 1 15.28 12.66 -10.37
C MET A 1 14.53 11.54 -11.07
N SER A 2 14.87 10.29 -10.77
CA SER A 2 14.20 9.13 -11.35
C SER A 2 12.91 8.88 -10.57
N THR A 3 11.78 9.43 -11.02
CA THR A 3 10.46 9.11 -10.48
C THR A 3 10.04 7.73 -10.99
N PHE A 4 9.57 6.86 -10.09
CA PHE A 4 9.07 5.54 -10.46
C PHE A 4 7.59 5.68 -10.85
N ASN A 5 7.30 5.99 -12.12
CA ASN A 5 5.94 6.29 -12.61
C ASN A 5 5.22 7.39 -11.81
N GLY A 6 5.93 8.49 -11.50
CA GLY A 6 5.38 9.62 -10.73
C GLY A 6 5.51 9.48 -9.21
N TRP A 7 5.96 8.34 -8.71
CA TRP A 7 6.19 8.12 -7.27
C TRP A 7 7.61 8.48 -6.85
N ALA A 8 7.73 8.94 -5.59
CA ALA A 8 8.98 9.40 -5.00
C ALA A 8 10.03 8.28 -4.81
N ASN A 9 9.58 7.02 -4.65
CA ASN A 9 10.48 5.88 -4.49
C ASN A 9 9.86 4.56 -5.00
N HIS A 10 10.73 3.60 -5.29
CA HIS A 10 10.34 2.28 -5.83
C HIS A 10 9.43 1.49 -4.89
N ALA A 11 9.69 1.54 -3.57
CA ALA A 11 8.91 0.80 -2.58
C ALA A 11 7.45 1.24 -2.58
N THR A 12 7.21 2.56 -2.57
CA THR A 12 5.88 3.15 -2.60
C THR A 12 5.15 2.84 -3.90
N TRP A 13 5.84 2.97 -5.05
CA TRP A 13 5.28 2.59 -6.34
C TRP A 13 4.89 1.11 -6.40
N ASN A 14 5.76 0.21 -5.92
CA ASN A 14 5.49 -1.23 -5.93
C ASN A 14 4.24 -1.55 -5.10
N ILE A 15 4.10 -0.98 -3.90
CA ILE A 15 2.92 -1.19 -3.07
C ILE A 15 1.65 -0.63 -3.72
N ALA A 16 1.70 0.58 -4.29
CA ALA A 16 0.58 1.16 -5.00
C ALA A 16 0.13 0.30 -6.20
N LEU A 17 1.10 -0.24 -6.97
CA LEU A 17 0.85 -1.15 -8.08
C LEU A 17 0.14 -2.42 -7.59
N TRP A 18 0.63 -3.06 -6.53
CA TRP A 18 0.01 -4.25 -5.96
C TRP A 18 -1.40 -3.97 -5.42
N MET A 19 -1.59 -2.83 -4.76
CA MET A 19 -2.92 -2.40 -4.29
C MET A 19 -3.93 -2.22 -5.40
N GLY A 20 -3.51 -1.78 -6.60
CA GLY A 20 -4.38 -1.66 -7.76
C GLY A 20 -4.56 -2.95 -8.57
N ASN A 21 -3.63 -3.89 -8.48
CA ASN A 21 -3.62 -5.09 -9.33
C ASN A 21 -4.26 -6.31 -8.65
N GLU A 22 -4.16 -6.43 -7.32
CA GLU A 22 -4.77 -7.53 -6.56
C GLU A 22 -6.15 -7.13 -6.03
N GLU A 23 -7.22 -7.70 -6.60
CA GLU A 23 -8.61 -7.36 -6.23
C GLU A 23 -8.86 -7.48 -4.72
N SER A 24 -8.36 -8.54 -4.09
CA SER A 24 -8.51 -8.74 -2.64
C SER A 24 -7.87 -7.62 -1.82
N LEU A 25 -6.73 -7.11 -2.28
CA LEU A 25 -6.00 -6.02 -1.65
C LEU A 25 -6.67 -4.67 -1.94
N THR A 26 -7.14 -4.45 -3.16
CA THR A 26 -7.92 -3.27 -3.55
C THR A 26 -9.19 -3.14 -2.71
N VAL A 27 -9.95 -4.24 -2.57
CA VAL A 27 -11.19 -4.27 -1.78
C VAL A 27 -10.89 -4.00 -0.31
N LEU A 28 -9.81 -4.56 0.24
CA LEU A 28 -9.38 -4.30 1.60
C LEU A 28 -8.98 -2.83 1.80
N ALA A 29 -8.16 -2.28 0.91
CA ALA A 29 -7.71 -0.89 0.94
C ALA A 29 -8.91 0.07 0.91
N ARG A 30 -9.83 -0.11 -0.04
CA ARG A 30 -11.04 0.70 -0.16
C ARG A 30 -11.93 0.57 1.08
N ARG A 31 -12.03 -0.62 1.66
CA ARG A 31 -12.82 -0.84 2.89
C ARG A 31 -12.23 -0.07 4.07
N ILE A 32 -10.90 -0.06 4.20
CA ILE A 32 -10.20 0.67 5.27
C ILE A 32 -10.33 2.17 5.05
N ALA A 33 -10.10 2.66 3.83
CA ALA A 33 -10.24 4.08 3.49
C ALA A 33 -11.67 4.59 3.77
N ARG A 34 -12.70 3.84 3.34
CA ARG A 34 -14.11 4.16 3.64
C ARG A 34 -14.45 4.15 5.13
N GLY A 35 -13.70 3.40 5.93
CA GLY A 35 -13.81 3.39 7.39
C GLY A 35 -13.08 4.54 8.08
N GLY A 36 -12.41 5.43 7.32
CA GLY A 36 -11.54 6.49 7.85
C GLY A 36 -10.16 5.98 8.30
N GLY A 37 -9.79 4.75 7.93
CA GLY A 37 -8.46 4.19 8.16
C GLY A 37 -7.44 4.69 7.14
N ASN A 38 -6.18 4.38 7.39
CA ASN A 38 -5.05 4.79 6.56
C ASN A 38 -4.20 3.58 6.12
N TYR A 39 -3.14 3.81 5.37
CA TYR A 39 -2.26 2.77 4.88
C TYR A 39 -1.62 1.94 6.02
N LYS A 40 -1.35 2.53 7.19
CA LYS A 40 -0.82 1.77 8.33
C LYS A 40 -1.83 0.78 8.88
N ASP A 41 -3.13 1.10 8.88
CA ASP A 41 -4.18 0.14 9.21
C ASP A 41 -4.18 -1.04 8.22
N LEU A 42 -4.04 -0.76 6.92
CA LEU A 42 -3.91 -1.83 5.93
C LEU A 42 -2.66 -2.69 6.17
N ALA A 43 -1.51 -2.07 6.41
CA ALA A 43 -0.27 -2.79 6.69
C ALA A 43 -0.40 -3.65 7.96
N ASP A 44 -1.06 -3.16 9.01
CA ASP A 44 -1.34 -3.91 10.24
C ASP A 44 -2.26 -5.10 9.96
N VAL A 45 -3.35 -4.90 9.21
CA VAL A 45 -4.26 -5.99 8.84
C VAL A 45 -3.56 -7.05 7.98
N LEU A 46 -2.72 -6.63 7.02
CA LEU A 46 -1.94 -7.57 6.20
C LEU A 46 -0.97 -8.39 7.06
N LEU A 47 -0.31 -7.76 8.02
CA LEU A 47 0.62 -8.42 8.92
C LEU A 47 -0.10 -9.38 9.87
N HIS A 48 -1.09 -8.89 10.62
CA HIS A 48 -1.70 -9.64 11.72
C HIS A 48 -2.82 -10.59 11.28
N SER A 49 -3.61 -10.21 10.26
CA SER A 49 -4.73 -11.04 9.79
C SER A 49 -4.34 -11.98 8.66
N PHE A 50 -3.44 -11.55 7.77
CA PHE A 50 -3.05 -12.34 6.58
C PHE A 50 -1.63 -12.90 6.64
N GLY A 51 -0.81 -12.52 7.63
CA GLY A 51 0.59 -12.96 7.73
C GLY A 51 1.47 -12.46 6.58
N LYS A 52 1.02 -11.43 5.84
CA LYS A 52 1.76 -10.87 4.70
C LYS A 52 2.68 -9.75 5.18
N VAL A 53 3.98 -10.03 5.17
CA VAL A 53 5.02 -9.07 5.59
C VAL A 53 5.55 -8.22 4.44
N GLN A 54 5.49 -8.72 3.21
CA GLN A 54 6.05 -8.07 2.03
C GLN A 54 5.25 -8.41 0.77
N THR A 55 5.37 -7.55 -0.26
CA THR A 55 4.89 -7.83 -1.61
C THR A 55 5.67 -9.01 -2.21
N PRO A 56 5.13 -9.67 -3.25
CA PRO A 56 5.85 -10.72 -3.98
C PRO A 56 7.19 -10.27 -4.58
N ASP A 57 7.36 -8.96 -4.86
CA ASP A 57 8.63 -8.37 -5.30
C ASP A 57 9.64 -8.14 -4.16
N GLY A 58 9.26 -8.45 -2.91
CA GLY A 58 10.14 -8.33 -1.75
C GLY A 58 10.12 -6.96 -1.06
N VAL A 59 9.14 -6.10 -1.36
CA VAL A 59 8.99 -4.81 -0.66
C VAL A 59 8.16 -5.00 0.59
N SER A 60 8.72 -4.66 1.76
CA SER A 60 7.98 -4.77 3.03
C SER A 60 6.80 -3.80 3.08
N PHE A 61 5.64 -4.26 3.56
CA PHE A 61 4.47 -3.39 3.76
C PHE A 61 4.71 -2.34 4.87
N MET A 62 5.72 -2.55 5.71
CA MET A 62 6.16 -1.64 6.77
C MET A 62 7.54 -1.04 6.47
N ASP A 63 7.95 -0.95 5.20
CA ASP A 63 9.22 -0.37 4.84
C ASP A 63 9.29 1.13 5.28
N PRO A 64 10.35 1.57 5.98
CA PRO A 64 10.43 2.93 6.49
C PRO A 64 10.62 3.99 5.40
N ALA A 65 10.97 3.59 4.17
CA ALA A 65 11.06 4.48 3.03
C ALA A 65 9.72 4.69 2.31
N LEU A 66 8.63 4.04 2.76
CA LEU A 66 7.31 4.24 2.18
C LEU A 66 6.79 5.65 2.40
N ASP A 67 6.28 6.26 1.34
CA ASP A 67 5.54 7.51 1.42
C ASP A 67 4.10 7.21 1.81
N ILE A 68 3.85 7.19 3.12
CA ILE A 68 2.54 6.86 3.70
C ILE A 68 1.47 7.85 3.24
N ALA A 69 1.82 9.13 3.04
CA ALA A 69 0.87 10.13 2.59
C ALA A 69 0.40 9.83 1.16
N ALA A 70 1.33 9.56 0.25
CA ALA A 70 1.00 9.20 -1.12
C ALA A 70 0.21 7.88 -1.22
N LEU A 71 0.49 6.90 -0.35
CA LEU A 71 -0.29 5.66 -0.27
C LEU A 71 -1.71 5.89 0.25
N ASN A 72 -1.88 6.77 1.24
CA ASN A 72 -3.22 7.15 1.72
C ASN A 72 -4.04 7.80 0.59
N GLU A 73 -3.46 8.76 -0.14
CA GLU A 73 -4.13 9.39 -1.28
C GLU A 73 -4.52 8.36 -2.35
N CYS A 74 -3.64 7.40 -2.63
CA CYS A 74 -3.95 6.30 -3.53
C CYS A 74 -5.10 5.43 -3.02
N MET A 75 -5.17 5.14 -1.72
CA MET A 75 -6.29 4.39 -1.14
C MET A 75 -7.63 5.12 -1.23
N GLU A 76 -7.62 6.44 -1.17
CA GLU A 76 -8.82 7.27 -1.33
C GLU A 76 -9.30 7.31 -2.78
N ASP A 77 -8.39 7.20 -3.76
CA ASP A 77 -8.69 7.18 -5.20
C ASP A 77 -9.16 5.82 -5.73
N LEU A 78 -8.84 4.71 -5.04
CA LEU A 78 -9.23 3.33 -5.40
C LEU A 78 -10.75 3.09 -5.42
#